data_AF-A0A976JPS8-F1
#
_entry.id   AF-A0A976JPS8-F1
#
_cell.length_a   1.000
_cell.length_b   1.000
_cell.length_c   1.000
_cell.angle_alpha   90.00
_cell.angle_beta   90.00
_cell.angle_gamma   90.00
#
_symmetry.space_group_name_H-M   'P 1'
#
loop_
_entity.id
_entity.type
_entity.pdbx_description
1 polymer ?
#
loop_
_entity_poly.entity_id
_entity_poly.type
_entity_poly.pdbx_seq_one_letter_code
_entity_poly.pdbx_strand_id
1 'polypeptide(L)'
;METKKREWHGTHHSWSYHPQAFRWSGEMIGGINLLPIATAMRAWMQQKGDLFLMPSQEAPDKSGFTNPYTESGVTLSLIASRVINHSHAYAHGAEPSHDEVDSEIERLRIYNEILLYSARLCEVAIKQLLYCTQIPKSRYGRMALGQLLESKCPTCKRENGKEPHLVSLVGTLAHPYHLCLEFEHCTMDHMDIVNKLRNSHAAHSGVQTLNIRTSEISRSQLLKESRDILSGFV
;
A
#
# COMPACT_ATOMS: atom_id res chain seq x y z
N MET A 1 12.07 25.25 -14.75
CA MET A 1 12.43 23.88 -15.16
C MET A 1 11.15 23.20 -15.58
N GLU A 2 10.96 22.95 -16.88
CA GLU A 2 9.89 22.09 -17.34
C GLU A 2 10.10 20.69 -16.77
N THR A 3 9.21 20.23 -15.91
CA THR A 3 9.13 18.82 -15.52
C THR A 3 8.80 18.04 -16.79
N LYS A 4 9.82 17.40 -17.39
CA LYS A 4 9.59 16.39 -18.43
C LYS A 4 8.53 15.41 -17.88
N LYS A 5 7.35 15.37 -18.52
CA LYS A 5 6.37 14.31 -18.24
C LYS A 5 7.10 12.99 -18.42
N ARG A 6 7.18 12.21 -17.34
CA ARG A 6 7.80 10.89 -17.35
C ARG A 6 7.04 10.03 -18.38
N GLU A 7 7.76 9.32 -19.25
CA GLU A 7 7.16 8.37 -20.18
C GLU A 7 6.89 7.05 -19.45
N TRP A 8 5.62 6.70 -19.35
CA TRP A 8 5.13 5.51 -18.64
C TRP A 8 4.81 4.36 -19.57
N HIS A 9 4.88 4.58 -20.88
CA HIS A 9 4.63 3.57 -21.88
C HIS A 9 5.81 2.60 -21.96
N GLY A 10 5.65 1.41 -21.37
CA GLY A 10 6.65 0.36 -21.39
C GLY A 10 6.08 -1.01 -21.74
N THR A 11 6.96 -1.94 -22.12
CA THR A 11 6.59 -3.35 -22.22
C THR A 11 6.39 -3.90 -20.81
N HIS A 12 5.23 -4.45 -20.51
CA HIS A 12 5.00 -5.14 -19.24
C HIS A 12 5.47 -6.60 -19.31
N HIS A 13 5.67 -7.22 -18.15
CA HIS A 13 5.88 -8.67 -18.11
C HIS A 13 4.63 -9.40 -18.58
N SER A 14 4.76 -10.32 -19.52
CA SER A 14 3.72 -11.32 -19.75
C SER A 14 3.59 -12.20 -18.51
N TRP A 15 2.35 -12.57 -18.19
CA TRP A 15 2.05 -13.46 -17.07
C TRP A 15 0.73 -14.19 -17.35
N SER A 16 0.51 -15.27 -16.60
CA SER A 16 -0.74 -16.01 -16.55
C SER A 16 -0.99 -16.45 -15.10
N TYR A 17 -2.18 -16.95 -14.80
CA TYR A 17 -2.49 -17.38 -13.45
C TYR A 17 -1.61 -18.55 -13.00
N HIS A 18 -1.18 -18.48 -11.74
CA HIS A 18 -0.56 -19.61 -11.08
C HIS A 18 -1.63 -20.64 -10.72
N PRO A 19 -1.36 -21.96 -10.69
CA PRO A 19 -2.33 -22.95 -10.19
C PRO A 19 -2.82 -22.64 -8.77
N GLN A 20 -1.98 -22.01 -7.95
CA GLN A 20 -2.33 -21.55 -6.60
C GLN A 20 -3.01 -20.16 -6.57
N ALA A 21 -3.43 -19.62 -7.73
CA ALA A 21 -4.32 -18.45 -7.77
C ALA A 21 -5.69 -18.76 -7.14
N PHE A 22 -6.05 -20.04 -7.08
CA PHE A 22 -7.27 -20.55 -6.49
C PHE A 22 -6.98 -21.36 -5.23
N ARG A 23 -7.93 -21.33 -4.30
CA ARG A 23 -8.01 -22.26 -3.17
C ARG A 23 -8.70 -23.52 -3.67
N TRP A 24 -8.11 -24.67 -3.35
CA TRP A 24 -8.60 -25.97 -3.80
C TRP A 24 -9.19 -26.75 -2.62
N SER A 25 -10.27 -27.47 -2.87
CA SER A 25 -10.86 -28.45 -1.94
C SER A 25 -11.04 -29.75 -2.71
N GLY A 26 -10.04 -30.63 -2.62
CA GLY A 26 -9.91 -31.75 -3.56
C GLY A 26 -9.75 -31.24 -4.99
N GLU A 27 -10.61 -31.69 -5.90
CA GLU A 27 -10.61 -31.29 -7.32
C GLU A 27 -11.44 -30.03 -7.61
N MET A 28 -12.10 -29.46 -6.61
CA MET A 28 -12.98 -28.30 -6.77
C MET A 28 -12.29 -26.99 -6.37
N ILE A 29 -12.62 -25.91 -7.08
CA ILE A 29 -12.20 -24.55 -6.73
C ILE A 29 -13.10 -24.02 -5.61
N GLY A 30 -12.52 -23.78 -4.44
CA GLY A 30 -13.19 -23.16 -3.29
C GLY A 30 -13.17 -21.62 -3.31
N GLY A 31 -12.41 -21.01 -4.23
CA GLY A 31 -12.41 -19.56 -4.46
C GLY A 31 -11.03 -19.03 -4.84
N ILE A 32 -10.88 -17.72 -4.89
CA ILE A 32 -9.59 -17.07 -5.19
C ILE A 32 -8.69 -17.12 -3.94
N ASN A 33 -7.40 -17.36 -4.14
CA ASN A 33 -6.37 -17.36 -3.09
C ASN A 33 -5.86 -15.95 -2.78
N LEU A 34 -6.81 -15.04 -2.57
CA LEU A 34 -6.60 -13.62 -2.32
C LEU A 34 -7.67 -13.17 -1.35
N LEU A 35 -7.27 -12.51 -0.27
CA LEU A 35 -8.21 -11.81 0.58
C LEU A 35 -8.34 -10.36 0.10
N PRO A 36 -9.54 -9.83 -0.18
CA PRO A 36 -9.74 -8.50 -0.76
C PRO A 36 -9.56 -7.39 0.29
N ILE A 37 -8.36 -7.30 0.87
CA ILE A 37 -8.04 -6.41 2.01
C ILE A 37 -8.28 -4.93 1.69
N ALA A 38 -8.02 -4.48 0.46
CA ALA A 38 -8.25 -3.09 0.06
C ALA A 38 -9.75 -2.76 0.04
N THR A 39 -10.57 -3.68 -0.47
CA THR A 39 -12.03 -3.55 -0.47
C THR A 39 -12.59 -3.53 0.94
N ALA A 40 -12.11 -4.42 1.82
CA ALA A 40 -12.53 -4.46 3.22
C ALA A 40 -12.13 -3.20 3.98
N MET A 41 -10.89 -2.72 3.80
CA MET A 41 -10.45 -1.45 4.40
C MET A 41 -11.27 -0.27 3.92
N ARG A 42 -11.61 -0.20 2.61
CA ARG A 42 -12.50 0.84 2.09
C ARG A 42 -13.89 0.77 2.73
N ALA A 43 -14.50 -0.42 2.79
CA ALA A 43 -15.81 -0.61 3.40
C ALA A 43 -15.79 -0.20 4.88
N TRP A 44 -14.75 -0.60 5.61
CA TRP A 44 -14.54 -0.24 7.02
C TRP A 44 -14.39 1.28 7.21
N MET A 45 -13.54 1.95 6.43
CA MET A 45 -13.37 3.41 6.47
C MET A 45 -14.68 4.16 6.16
N GLN A 46 -15.54 3.57 5.31
CA GLN A 46 -16.86 4.11 4.99
C GLN A 46 -17.94 3.73 6.00
N GLN A 47 -17.61 3.00 7.07
CA GLN A 47 -18.55 2.48 8.06
C GLN A 47 -19.64 1.58 7.42
N LYS A 48 -19.27 0.83 6.38
CA LYS A 48 -20.15 -0.06 5.60
C LYS A 48 -19.78 -1.54 5.73
N GLY A 49 -18.85 -1.89 6.61
CA GLY A 49 -18.45 -3.27 6.84
C GLY A 49 -17.33 -3.40 7.86
N ASP A 50 -16.96 -4.65 8.15
CA ASP A 50 -15.94 -4.99 9.14
C ASP A 50 -14.65 -5.47 8.48
N LEU A 51 -13.55 -5.38 9.22
CA LEU A 51 -12.28 -5.95 8.82
C LEU A 51 -12.27 -7.45 9.09
N PHE A 52 -11.59 -8.18 8.21
CA PHE A 52 -11.38 -9.60 8.41
C PHE A 52 -10.54 -9.84 9.66
N LEU A 53 -11.02 -10.73 10.53
CA LEU A 53 -10.15 -11.44 11.45
C LEU A 53 -9.47 -12.57 10.66
N MET A 54 -8.34 -13.07 11.18
CA MET A 54 -7.64 -14.18 10.55
C MET A 54 -8.66 -15.28 10.23
N PRO A 55 -8.81 -15.68 8.96
CA PRO A 55 -9.63 -16.83 8.66
C PRO A 55 -9.08 -17.99 9.48
N SER A 56 -9.97 -18.79 10.08
CA SER A 56 -9.60 -20.04 10.73
C SER A 56 -8.57 -20.73 9.86
N GLN A 57 -7.44 -21.19 10.41
CA GLN A 57 -6.50 -22.03 9.67
C GLN A 57 -7.22 -23.33 9.32
N GLU A 58 -8.06 -23.29 8.29
CA GLU A 58 -8.54 -24.47 7.63
C GLU A 58 -7.31 -25.06 6.96
N ALA A 59 -7.05 -26.33 7.28
CA ALA A 59 -5.94 -27.04 6.68
C ALA A 59 -6.03 -26.93 5.14
N PRO A 60 -4.91 -26.91 4.40
CA PRO A 60 -4.90 -26.64 2.96
C PRO A 60 -5.82 -27.56 2.13
N ASP A 61 -6.15 -28.74 2.67
CA ASP A 61 -7.11 -29.72 2.16
C ASP A 61 -8.60 -29.29 2.27
N LYS A 62 -8.91 -28.24 3.03
CA LYS A 62 -10.24 -27.67 3.24
C LYS A 62 -10.45 -26.31 2.60
N SER A 63 -9.70 -25.96 1.55
CA SER A 63 -9.75 -24.63 0.90
C SER A 63 -9.16 -23.46 1.70
N GLY A 64 -8.21 -23.72 2.61
CA GLY A 64 -7.46 -22.64 3.28
C GLY A 64 -6.70 -21.72 2.32
N PHE A 65 -6.36 -20.51 2.77
CA PHE A 65 -5.48 -19.61 2.02
C PHE A 65 -4.04 -20.13 2.06
N THR A 66 -3.42 -20.32 0.89
CA THR A 66 -1.99 -20.67 0.78
C THR A 66 -1.13 -19.48 0.40
N ASN A 67 -1.75 -18.32 0.15
CA ASN A 67 -1.05 -17.08 -0.16
C ASN A 67 -0.28 -16.59 1.09
N PRO A 68 1.06 -16.52 1.05
CA PRO A 68 1.88 -16.23 2.21
C PRO A 68 1.73 -14.78 2.71
N TYR A 69 1.05 -13.93 1.94
CA TYR A 69 0.82 -12.54 2.28
C TYR A 69 -0.55 -12.31 2.95
N THR A 70 -1.42 -13.32 3.01
CA THR A 70 -2.77 -13.18 3.60
C THR A 70 -2.71 -12.80 5.08
N GLU A 71 -1.92 -13.51 5.89
CA GLU A 71 -1.81 -13.24 7.33
C GLU A 71 -1.23 -11.85 7.62
N SER A 72 -0.17 -11.49 6.89
CA SER A 72 0.41 -10.14 6.97
C SER A 72 -0.62 -9.07 6.55
N GLY A 73 -1.42 -9.34 5.51
CA GLY A 73 -2.47 -8.43 5.04
C GLY A 73 -3.53 -8.17 6.10
N VAL A 74 -4.05 -9.22 6.74
CA VAL A 74 -5.01 -9.12 7.84
C VAL A 74 -4.40 -8.34 9.01
N THR A 75 -3.21 -8.73 9.45
CA THR A 75 -2.53 -8.08 10.58
C THR A 75 -2.30 -6.59 10.31
N LEU A 76 -1.82 -6.24 9.12
CA LEU A 76 -1.60 -4.86 8.72
C LEU A 76 -2.91 -4.07 8.63
N SER A 77 -4.00 -4.65 8.14
CA SER A 77 -5.30 -3.96 8.13
C SER A 77 -5.82 -3.63 9.53
N LEU A 78 -5.64 -4.56 10.48
CA LEU A 78 -6.07 -4.37 11.88
C LEU A 78 -5.20 -3.36 12.62
N ILE A 79 -3.90 -3.32 12.34
CA ILE A 79 -3.00 -2.30 12.91
C ILE A 79 -3.31 -0.93 12.30
N ALA A 80 -3.46 -0.86 10.97
CA ALA A 80 -3.78 0.39 10.28
C ALA A 80 -5.09 1.00 10.80
N SER A 81 -6.13 0.19 11.01
CA SER A 81 -7.41 0.68 11.53
C SER A 81 -7.31 1.25 12.94
N ARG A 82 -6.51 0.64 13.83
CA ARG A 82 -6.22 1.20 15.16
C ARG A 82 -5.52 2.54 15.07
N VAL A 83 -4.51 2.67 14.21
CA VAL A 83 -3.79 3.94 14.01
C VAL A 83 -4.71 5.02 13.44
N ILE A 84 -5.59 4.68 12.49
CA ILE A 84 -6.58 5.61 11.92
C ILE A 84 -7.55 6.09 13.01
N ASN A 85 -8.07 5.17 13.83
CA ASN A 85 -8.95 5.53 14.95
C ASN A 85 -8.24 6.42 15.97
N HIS A 86 -7.00 6.09 16.32
CA HIS A 86 -6.17 6.88 17.24
C HIS A 86 -5.92 8.29 16.70
N SER A 87 -5.56 8.41 15.42
CA SER A 87 -5.40 9.69 14.75
C SER A 87 -6.67 10.54 14.81
N HIS A 88 -7.81 9.93 14.51
CA HIS A 88 -9.10 10.61 14.59
C HIS A 88 -9.42 11.08 16.01
N ALA A 89 -9.25 10.21 17.01
CA ALA A 89 -9.49 10.53 18.42
C ALA A 89 -8.59 11.68 18.90
N TYR A 90 -7.29 11.61 18.59
CA TYR A 90 -6.32 12.62 18.96
C TYR A 90 -6.60 13.98 18.30
N ALA A 91 -6.90 13.98 17.00
CA ALA A 91 -7.21 15.20 16.25
C ALA A 91 -8.46 15.93 16.78
N HIS A 92 -9.42 15.20 17.35
CA HIS A 92 -10.66 15.76 17.91
C HIS A 92 -10.61 15.96 19.44
N GLY A 93 -9.44 15.80 20.07
CA GLY A 93 -9.24 16.09 21.49
C GLY A 93 -9.89 15.10 22.45
N ALA A 94 -10.13 13.86 22.02
CA ALA A 94 -10.63 12.79 22.89
C ALA A 94 -9.53 12.18 23.78
N GLU A 95 -8.25 12.44 23.46
CA GLU A 95 -7.07 11.98 24.18
C GLU A 95 -6.64 12.97 25.29
N PRO A 96 -5.81 12.55 26.27
CA PRO A 96 -5.35 13.38 27.38
C PRO A 96 -4.78 14.74 26.96
N SER A 97 -4.81 15.72 27.88
CA SER A 97 -4.17 17.01 27.61
C SER A 97 -2.65 16.84 27.55
N HIS A 98 -2.08 16.93 26.36
CA HIS A 98 -0.64 17.05 26.15
C HIS A 98 -0.23 18.53 26.20
N ASP A 99 0.97 18.80 26.71
CA ASP A 99 1.63 20.09 26.51
C ASP A 99 2.02 20.28 25.03
N GLU A 100 2.60 21.43 24.69
CA GLU A 100 2.97 21.73 23.31
C GLU A 100 4.03 20.77 22.72
N VAL A 101 4.93 20.26 23.56
CA VAL A 101 6.02 19.38 23.13
C VAL A 101 5.49 17.98 22.86
N ASP A 102 4.80 17.41 23.83
CA ASP A 102 4.15 16.11 23.72
C ASP A 102 3.13 16.12 22.59
N SER A 103 2.45 17.25 22.37
CA SER A 103 1.48 17.36 21.28
C SER A 103 2.11 17.23 19.90
N GLU A 104 3.29 17.82 19.72
CA GLU A 104 4.02 17.78 18.47
C GLU A 104 4.72 16.42 18.26
N ILE A 105 5.28 15.82 19.31
CA ILE A 105 5.83 14.47 19.25
C ILE A 105 4.75 13.47 18.86
N GLU A 106 3.57 13.58 19.47
CA GLU A 106 2.44 12.70 19.20
C GLU A 106 1.94 12.86 17.77
N ARG A 107 1.81 14.10 17.27
CA ARG A 107 1.50 14.37 15.87
C ARG A 107 2.48 13.66 14.93
N LEU A 108 3.78 13.84 15.17
CA LEU A 108 4.84 13.24 14.36
C LEU A 108 4.78 11.71 14.36
N ARG A 109 4.57 11.11 15.53
CA ARG A 109 4.43 9.66 15.69
C ARG A 109 3.26 9.13 14.88
N ILE A 110 2.06 9.69 15.09
CA ILE A 110 0.83 9.23 14.43
C ILE A 110 0.92 9.42 12.92
N TYR A 111 1.41 10.58 12.46
CA TYR A 111 1.63 10.85 11.04
C TYR A 111 2.51 9.78 10.38
N ASN A 112 3.64 9.46 11.00
CA ASN A 112 4.57 8.45 10.50
C ASN A 112 3.95 7.05 10.48
N GLU A 113 3.17 6.69 11.51
CA GLU A 113 2.46 5.42 11.56
C GLU A 113 1.42 5.30 10.44
N ILE A 114 0.58 6.32 10.22
CA ILE A 114 -0.41 6.32 9.13
C ILE A 114 0.27 6.11 7.78
N LEU A 115 1.34 6.86 7.52
CA LEU A 115 2.08 6.78 6.26
C LEU A 115 2.71 5.39 6.07
N LEU A 116 3.36 4.86 7.12
CA LEU A 116 4.01 3.56 7.09
C LEU A 116 3.01 2.43 6.85
N TYR A 117 1.91 2.39 7.60
CA TYR A 117 0.94 1.31 7.50
C TYR A 117 0.12 1.40 6.21
N SER A 118 -0.15 2.60 5.69
CA SER A 118 -0.74 2.77 4.36
C SER A 118 0.16 2.18 3.27
N ALA A 119 1.46 2.49 3.30
CA ALA A 119 2.42 1.94 2.33
C ALA A 119 2.55 0.41 2.43
N ARG A 120 2.60 -0.14 3.66
CA ARG A 120 2.67 -1.59 3.89
C ARG A 120 1.39 -2.31 3.45
N LEU A 121 0.23 -1.68 3.62
CA LEU A 121 -1.05 -2.23 3.17
C LEU A 121 -1.13 -2.29 1.64
N CYS A 122 -0.67 -1.26 0.93
CA CYS A 122 -0.55 -1.29 -0.53
C CYS A 122 0.45 -2.36 -0.98
N GLU A 123 1.61 -2.44 -0.32
CA GLU A 123 2.64 -3.44 -0.63
C GLU A 123 2.09 -4.87 -0.54
N VAL A 124 1.44 -5.20 0.58
CA VAL A 124 0.92 -6.55 0.80
C VAL A 124 -0.26 -6.87 -0.13
N ALA A 125 -1.09 -5.88 -0.49
CA ALA A 125 -2.15 -6.06 -1.49
C ALA A 125 -1.58 -6.43 -2.87
N ILE A 126 -0.56 -5.70 -3.33
CA ILE A 126 0.13 -5.97 -4.60
C ILE A 126 0.80 -7.33 -4.56
N LYS A 127 1.49 -7.67 -3.45
CA LYS A 127 2.16 -8.97 -3.30
C LYS A 127 1.17 -10.14 -3.29
N GLN A 128 -0.01 -9.99 -2.68
CA GLN A 128 -1.05 -11.02 -2.77
C GLN A 128 -1.49 -11.26 -4.22
N LEU A 129 -1.70 -10.19 -4.99
CA LEU A 129 -2.08 -10.30 -6.41
C LEU A 129 -0.97 -10.97 -7.24
N LEU A 130 0.28 -10.55 -7.04
CA LEU A 130 1.43 -11.12 -7.75
C LEU A 130 1.62 -12.61 -7.45
N TYR A 131 1.32 -13.05 -6.23
CA TYR A 131 1.35 -14.47 -5.85
C TYR A 131 0.36 -15.33 -6.64
N CYS A 132 -0.77 -14.76 -7.04
CA CYS A 132 -1.75 -15.44 -7.89
C CYS A 132 -1.30 -15.55 -9.37
N THR A 133 -0.12 -15.07 -9.72
CA THR A 133 0.42 -15.10 -11.09
C THR A 133 1.67 -15.96 -11.19
N GLN A 134 2.07 -16.30 -12.42
CA GLN A 134 3.33 -16.99 -12.69
C GLN A 134 4.59 -16.09 -12.58
N ILE A 135 4.44 -14.83 -12.16
CA ILE A 135 5.60 -13.96 -11.92
C ILE A 135 6.43 -14.56 -10.77
N PRO A 136 7.74 -14.82 -10.95
CA PRO A 136 8.54 -15.48 -9.92
C PRO A 136 8.62 -14.65 -8.64
N LYS A 137 8.46 -15.30 -7.47
CA LYS A 137 8.59 -14.63 -6.15
C LYS A 137 9.93 -13.92 -5.96
N SER A 138 11.01 -14.40 -6.59
CA SER A 138 12.31 -13.72 -6.59
C SER A 138 12.28 -12.31 -7.16
N ARG A 139 11.27 -11.96 -7.97
CA ARG A 139 11.12 -10.64 -8.57
C ARG A 139 10.36 -9.64 -7.72
N TYR A 140 9.59 -10.07 -6.72
CA TYR A 140 8.74 -9.14 -5.95
C TYR A 140 8.75 -9.39 -4.44
N GLY A 141 9.12 -10.57 -3.97
CA GLY A 141 8.93 -10.96 -2.56
C GLY A 141 9.66 -10.05 -1.57
N ARG A 142 10.84 -9.53 -1.94
CA ARG A 142 11.64 -8.60 -1.14
C ARG A 142 11.50 -7.13 -1.54
N MET A 143 10.68 -6.82 -2.55
CA MET A 143 10.48 -5.45 -2.98
C MET A 143 9.61 -4.70 -1.99
N ALA A 144 10.01 -3.48 -1.63
CA ALA A 144 9.14 -2.53 -0.95
C ALA A 144 8.15 -1.91 -1.94
N LEU A 145 7.08 -1.27 -1.44
CA LEU A 145 6.07 -0.61 -2.29
C LEU A 145 6.66 0.18 -3.46
N GLY A 146 7.65 1.05 -3.20
CA GLY A 146 8.22 1.86 -4.27
C GLY A 146 8.89 1.06 -5.39
N GLN A 147 9.55 -0.05 -5.06
CA GLN A 147 10.15 -0.94 -6.05
C GLN A 147 9.11 -1.75 -6.83
N LEU A 148 7.97 -2.08 -6.20
CA LEU A 148 6.85 -2.74 -6.87
C LEU A 148 6.21 -1.81 -7.91
N LEU A 149 6.24 -0.50 -7.67
CA LEU A 149 5.60 0.50 -8.51
C LEU A 149 6.57 1.14 -9.53
N GLU A 150 7.87 1.10 -9.27
CA GLU A 150 8.93 1.60 -10.15
C GLU A 150 9.89 0.46 -10.55
N SER A 151 9.36 -0.53 -11.26
CA SER A 151 10.15 -1.65 -11.79
C SER A 151 10.70 -1.33 -13.17
N LYS A 152 11.93 -1.75 -13.46
CA LYS A 152 12.57 -1.52 -14.76
C LYS A 152 11.86 -2.29 -15.87
N CYS A 153 11.49 -1.60 -16.95
CA CYS A 153 10.93 -2.21 -18.16
C CYS A 153 11.82 -3.37 -18.65
N PRO A 154 11.28 -4.57 -18.95
CA PRO A 154 12.07 -5.76 -19.25
C PRO A 154 12.82 -5.65 -20.58
N THR A 155 12.24 -4.93 -21.54
CA THR A 155 12.81 -4.67 -22.86
C THR A 155 13.95 -3.65 -22.75
N CYS A 156 13.69 -2.49 -22.12
CA CYS A 156 14.68 -1.42 -22.00
C CYS A 156 15.83 -1.78 -21.05
N LYS A 157 15.61 -2.64 -20.04
CA LYS A 157 16.69 -3.15 -19.19
C LYS A 157 17.79 -3.87 -19.97
N ARG A 158 17.47 -4.38 -21.17
CA ARG A 158 18.42 -5.09 -22.05
C ARG A 158 19.12 -4.17 -23.05
N GLU A 159 18.75 -2.88 -23.15
CA GLU A 159 19.44 -1.91 -24.00
C GLU A 159 20.65 -1.30 -23.27
N ASN A 160 21.85 -1.48 -23.82
CA ASN A 160 23.07 -0.89 -23.25
C ASN A 160 23.04 0.64 -23.38
N GLY A 161 23.26 1.34 -22.25
CA GLY A 161 23.55 2.77 -22.22
C GLY A 161 22.35 3.72 -22.09
N LYS A 162 21.11 3.21 -21.99
CA LYS A 162 19.92 4.04 -21.75
C LYS A 162 19.33 3.78 -20.36
N GLU A 163 18.78 4.82 -19.73
CA GLU A 163 17.95 4.62 -18.55
C GLU A 163 16.68 3.87 -18.95
N PRO A 164 16.40 2.70 -18.32
CA PRO A 164 15.21 1.94 -18.65
C PRO A 164 13.97 2.69 -18.15
N HIS A 165 12.93 2.74 -18.97
CA HIS A 165 11.62 3.20 -18.53
C HIS A 165 11.15 2.40 -17.29
N LEU A 166 10.40 3.08 -16.44
CA LEU A 166 9.81 2.48 -15.24
C LEU A 166 8.38 2.07 -15.57
N VAL A 167 8.03 0.85 -15.19
CA VAL A 167 6.68 0.29 -15.24
C VAL A 167 6.28 -0.18 -13.85
N SER A 168 5.00 -0.13 -13.54
CA SER A 168 4.52 -0.66 -12.26
C SER A 168 4.12 -2.14 -12.40
N LEU A 169 4.34 -2.93 -11.34
CA LEU A 169 3.84 -4.31 -11.30
C LEU A 169 2.31 -4.35 -11.24
N VAL A 170 1.66 -3.28 -10.77
CA VAL A 170 0.20 -3.11 -10.87
C VAL A 170 -0.23 -2.95 -12.33
N GLY A 171 0.46 -2.09 -13.08
CA GLY A 171 0.29 -1.95 -14.53
C GLY A 171 0.55 -3.28 -15.26
N THR A 172 1.56 -4.03 -14.84
CA THR A 172 1.81 -5.39 -15.34
C THR A 172 0.62 -6.31 -15.11
N LEU A 173 0.04 -6.32 -13.90
CA LEU A 173 -1.16 -7.10 -13.59
C LEU A 173 -2.39 -6.66 -14.41
N ALA A 174 -2.48 -5.38 -14.77
CA ALA A 174 -3.58 -4.84 -15.57
C ALA A 174 -3.40 -5.01 -17.09
N HIS A 175 -2.17 -5.29 -17.55
CA HIS A 175 -1.82 -5.31 -18.97
C HIS A 175 -2.63 -6.29 -19.83
N PRO A 176 -2.89 -7.55 -19.41
CA PRO A 176 -3.73 -8.47 -20.20
C PRO A 176 -5.17 -8.01 -20.38
N TYR A 177 -5.64 -7.04 -19.59
CA TYR A 177 -6.98 -6.46 -19.66
C TYR A 177 -7.01 -5.12 -20.39
N HIS A 178 -5.88 -4.69 -20.96
CA HIS A 178 -5.73 -3.37 -21.59
C HIS A 178 -5.99 -2.19 -20.64
N LEU A 179 -5.80 -2.39 -19.32
CA LEU A 179 -6.01 -1.36 -18.30
C LEU A 179 -4.68 -0.82 -17.71
N CYS A 180 -3.54 -1.18 -18.30
CA CYS A 180 -2.23 -0.87 -17.70
C CYS A 180 -1.98 0.63 -17.56
N LEU A 181 -2.46 1.46 -18.50
CA LEU A 181 -2.25 2.90 -18.46
C LEU A 181 -3.10 3.59 -17.39
N GLU A 182 -4.34 3.16 -17.22
CA GLU A 182 -5.26 3.66 -16.19
C GLU A 182 -4.68 3.39 -14.80
N PHE A 183 -4.19 2.17 -14.59
CA PHE A 183 -3.55 1.81 -13.34
C PHE A 183 -2.20 2.49 -13.17
N GLU A 184 -1.39 2.66 -14.22
CA GLU A 184 -0.12 3.38 -14.11
C GLU A 184 -0.32 4.86 -13.79
N HIS A 185 -1.21 5.57 -14.48
CA HIS A 185 -1.50 6.98 -14.15
C HIS A 185 -1.96 7.13 -12.70
N CYS A 186 -2.94 6.32 -12.29
CA CYS A 186 -3.42 6.32 -10.91
C CYS A 186 -2.28 6.02 -9.93
N THR A 187 -1.55 4.92 -10.13
CA THR A 187 -0.54 4.46 -9.18
C THR A 187 0.67 5.38 -9.12
N MET A 188 1.05 6.01 -10.22
CA MET A 188 2.23 6.89 -10.28
C MET A 188 1.95 8.26 -9.64
N ASP A 189 0.74 8.81 -9.78
CA ASP A 189 0.34 10.03 -9.06
C ASP A 189 0.32 9.78 -7.54
N HIS A 190 -0.18 8.62 -7.11
CA HIS A 190 -0.13 8.19 -5.71
C HIS A 190 1.31 7.97 -5.24
N MET A 191 2.18 7.47 -6.11
CA MET A 191 3.58 7.19 -5.80
C MET A 191 4.42 8.45 -5.64
N ASP A 192 4.25 9.47 -6.47
CA ASP A 192 4.99 10.71 -6.27
C ASP A 192 4.71 11.31 -4.89
N ILE A 193 3.51 11.09 -4.36
CA ILE A 193 3.13 11.57 -3.03
C ILE A 193 3.61 10.61 -1.95
N VAL A 194 3.39 9.30 -2.06
CA VAL A 194 3.86 8.33 -1.07
C VAL A 194 5.39 8.28 -1.03
N ASN A 195 6.09 8.30 -2.16
CA ASN A 195 7.56 8.39 -2.18
C ASN A 195 8.05 9.75 -1.69
N LYS A 196 7.43 10.88 -2.03
CA LYS A 196 7.85 12.18 -1.50
C LYS A 196 7.63 12.26 0.01
N LEU A 197 6.49 11.82 0.51
CA LEU A 197 6.18 11.81 1.94
C LEU A 197 7.08 10.79 2.66
N ARG A 198 7.22 9.57 2.13
CA ARG A 198 8.04 8.52 2.75
C ARG A 198 9.52 8.88 2.71
N ASN A 199 10.07 9.23 1.56
CA ASN A 199 11.50 9.52 1.43
C ASN A 199 11.85 10.84 2.14
N SER A 200 11.02 11.89 2.05
CA SER A 200 11.37 13.18 2.67
C SER A 200 10.95 13.34 4.13
N HIS A 201 10.02 12.52 4.66
CA HIS A 201 9.47 12.74 6.01
C HIS A 201 9.56 11.53 6.96
N ALA A 202 9.72 10.29 6.47
CA ALA A 202 9.57 9.09 7.30
C ALA A 202 10.63 7.97 7.16
N ALA A 203 11.30 7.81 6.01
CA ALA A 203 12.21 6.68 5.72
C ALA A 203 13.69 7.07 5.58
N HIS A 204 14.00 8.35 5.45
CA HIS A 204 15.37 8.86 5.59
C HIS A 204 15.53 9.55 6.94
N SER A 205 16.77 9.70 7.41
CA SER A 205 17.08 10.35 8.70
C SER A 205 16.59 11.80 8.81
N GLY A 206 16.13 12.40 7.69
CA GLY A 206 15.35 13.64 7.69
C GLY A 206 13.92 13.38 8.16
N VAL A 207 13.75 13.21 9.48
CA VAL A 207 12.42 13.27 10.11
C VAL A 207 11.90 14.70 10.00
N GLN A 208 10.58 14.89 9.93
CA GLN A 208 9.99 16.22 10.10
C GLN A 208 10.58 16.91 11.34
N THR A 209 11.06 18.15 11.17
CA THR A 209 11.62 18.93 12.27
C THR A 209 10.56 19.17 13.35
N LEU A 210 10.94 18.98 14.61
CA LEU A 210 10.11 19.32 15.75
C LEU A 210 9.81 20.83 15.71
N ASN A 211 8.54 21.18 15.56
CA ASN A 211 8.09 22.57 15.56
C ASN A 211 7.10 22.78 16.71
N ILE A 212 7.61 23.29 17.83
CA ILE A 212 6.82 23.51 19.05
C ILE A 212 5.81 24.61 18.78
N ARG A 213 4.54 24.22 18.84
CA ARG A 213 3.36 25.04 18.55
C ARG A 213 2.26 24.67 19.52
N THR A 214 1.17 25.42 19.55
CA THR A 214 0.05 25.09 20.44
C THR A 214 -0.53 23.72 20.08
N SER A 215 -1.00 22.99 21.09
CA SER A 215 -1.58 21.65 20.93
C SER A 215 -2.71 21.62 19.89
N GLU A 216 -3.50 22.70 19.80
CA GLU A 216 -4.56 22.88 18.81
C GLU A 216 -4.02 22.92 17.37
N ILE A 217 -2.91 23.62 17.13
CA ILE A 217 -2.29 23.69 15.80
C ILE A 217 -1.73 22.32 15.43
N SER A 218 -1.07 21.60 16.35
CA SER A 218 -0.56 20.25 16.08
C SER A 218 -1.68 19.25 15.75
N ARG A 219 -2.81 19.29 16.48
CA ARG A 219 -3.99 18.45 16.21
C ARG A 219 -4.64 18.78 14.86
N SER A 220 -4.81 20.07 14.56
CA SER A 220 -5.38 20.53 13.28
C SER A 220 -4.49 20.14 12.10
N GLN A 221 -3.17 20.25 12.28
CA GLN A 221 -2.20 19.80 11.28
C GLN A 221 -2.28 18.29 11.07
N LEU A 222 -2.37 17.48 12.14
CA LEU A 222 -2.54 16.04 12.02
C LEU A 222 -3.80 15.68 11.22
N LEU A 223 -4.91 16.37 11.48
CA LEU A 223 -6.17 16.12 10.80
C LEU A 223 -6.03 16.32 9.28
N LYS A 224 -5.36 17.42 8.89
CA LYS A 224 -5.07 17.70 7.48
C LYS A 224 -4.16 16.63 6.88
N GLU A 225 -3.03 16.33 7.53
CA GLU A 225 -2.06 15.36 7.05
C GLU A 225 -2.66 13.94 6.93
N SER A 226 -3.49 13.54 7.89
CA SER A 226 -4.19 12.26 7.86
C SER A 226 -5.19 12.21 6.72
N ARG A 227 -5.92 13.30 6.47
CA ARG A 227 -6.85 13.41 5.34
C ARG A 227 -6.10 13.31 4.01
N ASP A 228 -4.97 13.99 3.88
CA ASP A 228 -4.17 13.98 2.66
C ASP A 228 -3.65 12.57 2.35
N ILE A 229 -3.25 11.79 3.37
CA ILE A 229 -2.80 10.40 3.18
C ILE A 229 -3.99 9.45 2.88
N LEU A 230 -5.09 9.55 3.62
CA LEU A 230 -6.18 8.55 3.59
C LEU A 230 -7.24 8.83 2.53
N SER A 231 -7.39 10.09 2.12
CA SER A 231 -8.57 10.57 1.38
C SER A 231 -8.30 11.71 0.41
N GLY A 232 -7.06 12.19 0.28
CA GLY A 232 -6.68 13.32 -0.59
C GLY A 232 -6.85 13.08 -2.10
N PHE A 233 -7.54 12.01 -2.52
CA PHE A 233 -7.55 11.51 -3.89
C PHE A 233 -8.96 11.09 -4.37
N VAL A 234 -10.01 11.80 -3.92
CA VAL A 234 -11.33 11.80 -4.59
C VAL A 234 -11.43 12.99 -5.53
#